data_AF-A0A2K9ZGG3-F1
#
_entry.id   AF-A0A2K9ZGG3-F1
#
_cell.length_a   1.000
_cell.length_b   1.000
_cell.length_c   1.000
_cell.angle_alpha   90.00
_cell.angle_beta   90.00
_cell.angle_gamma   90.00
#
_symmetry.space_group_name_H-M   'P 1'
#
loop_
_entity.id
_entity.type
_entity.pdbx_description
1 polymer ?
#
loop_
_entity_poly.entity_id
_entity_poly.type
_entity_poly.pdbx_seq_one_letter_code
_entity_poly.pdbx_strand_id
1 'polypeptide(L)' 'MPKVLDTLRWKRKQPPVLYSGRADIVWVQPILIAEIEFRAWTSDGKLRHPSYKGLRDRQDNADVFRLD' A
#
# COMPACT_ATOMS: atom_id res chain seq x y z
N MET A 1 -13.80 3.91 10.14
CA MET A 1 -12.71 3.44 9.23
C MET A 1 -13.18 2.98 7.85
N PRO A 2 -14.32 2.26 7.64
CA PRO A 2 -14.73 1.82 6.29
C PRO A 2 -14.98 2.98 5.30
N LYS A 3 -15.62 4.06 5.79
CA LYS A 3 -16.01 5.22 4.97
C LYS A 3 -14.87 5.96 4.27
N VAL A 4 -13.64 5.93 4.81
CA VAL A 4 -12.51 6.67 4.21
C VAL A 4 -11.99 5.94 2.98
N LEU A 5 -11.96 4.59 2.99
CA LEU A 5 -11.48 3.83 1.84
C LEU A 5 -12.46 3.91 0.66
N ASP A 6 -13.76 3.97 0.93
CA ASP A 6 -14.79 4.10 -0.09
C ASP A 6 -14.69 5.39 -0.90
N THR A 7 -14.31 6.50 -0.26
CA THR A 7 -14.11 7.78 -0.97
C THR A 7 -12.83 7.81 -1.79
N LEU A 8 -11.87 6.94 -1.46
CA LEU A 8 -10.58 6.83 -2.13
C LEU A 8 -10.55 5.75 -3.20
N ARG A 9 -11.68 5.15 -3.60
CA ARG A 9 -11.68 4.12 -4.65
C ARG A 9 -10.96 4.58 -5.92
N TRP A 10 -10.22 3.65 -6.51
CA TRP A 10 -9.53 3.85 -7.76
C TRP A 10 -10.53 4.11 -8.89
N LYS A 11 -10.39 5.25 -9.57
CA LYS A 11 -11.39 5.72 -10.56
C LYS A 11 -11.11 5.25 -11.99
N ARG A 12 -9.95 4.65 -12.28
CA ARG A 12 -9.59 4.20 -13.63
C ARG A 12 -9.98 2.74 -13.83
N LYS A 13 -10.25 2.37 -15.09
CA LYS A 13 -10.63 0.98 -15.45
C LYS A 13 -9.50 -0.03 -15.24
N GLN A 14 -8.24 0.39 -15.44
CA GLN A 14 -7.08 -0.48 -15.26
C GLN A 14 -6.55 -0.36 -13.83
N PRO A 15 -6.19 -1.48 -13.17
CA PRO A 15 -5.62 -1.44 -11.84
C PRO A 15 -4.23 -0.77 -11.85
N PRO A 16 -3.79 -0.15 -10.74
CA PRO A 16 -2.49 0.51 -10.67
C PRO A 16 -1.31 -0.47 -10.75
N VAL A 17 -1.52 -1.73 -10.36
CA VAL A 17 -0.53 -2.80 -10.46
C VAL A 17 -1.23 -4.07 -10.94
N LEU A 18 -0.58 -4.82 -11.84
CA LEU A 18 -1.07 -6.13 -12.24
C LEU A 18 -0.98 -7.09 -11.06
N TYR A 19 -2.11 -7.67 -10.68
CA TYR A 19 -2.20 -8.67 -9.63
C TYR A 19 -2.74 -9.96 -10.22
N SER A 20 -1.95 -11.04 -10.14
CA SER A 20 -2.28 -12.36 -10.69
C SER A 20 -2.82 -13.34 -9.63
N GLY A 21 -3.05 -12.88 -8.39
CA GLY A 21 -3.61 -13.70 -7.34
C GLY A 21 -5.13 -13.87 -7.46
N ARG A 22 -5.70 -14.72 -6.60
CA ARG A 22 -7.15 -15.02 -6.57
C ARG A 22 -7.95 -14.18 -5.57
N ALA A 23 -7.30 -13.29 -4.83
CA ALA A 23 -7.97 -12.45 -3.84
C ALA A 23 -8.84 -11.39 -4.52
N ASP A 24 -9.99 -11.09 -3.91
CA ASP A 24 -10.79 -9.92 -4.27
C ASP A 24 -10.10 -8.67 -3.73
N ILE A 25 -9.71 -7.76 -4.63
CA ILE A 25 -8.92 -6.56 -4.30
C ILE A 25 -9.71 -5.31 -4.63
N VAL A 26 -9.86 -4.46 -3.62
CA VAL A 26 -10.35 -3.09 -3.79
C VAL A 26 -9.16 -2.14 -3.89
N TRP A 27 -8.98 -1.53 -5.06
CA TRP A 27 -7.94 -0.53 -5.29
C TRP A 27 -8.37 0.85 -4.80
N VAL A 28 -7.44 1.57 -4.15
CA VAL A 28 -7.65 2.94 -3.66
C VAL A 28 -6.57 3.90 -4.19
N GLN A 29 -6.81 5.20 -4.09
CA GLN A 29 -5.85 6.25 -4.41
C GLN A 29 -4.59 6.12 -3.51
N PRO A 30 -3.37 6.28 -4.06
CA PRO A 30 -2.11 6.10 -3.32
C PRO A 30 -1.77 7.34 -2.49
N ILE A 31 -2.67 7.72 -1.58
CA ILE A 31 -2.53 8.90 -0.71
C ILE A 31 -2.51 8.54 0.78
N LEU A 32 -2.55 7.25 1.09
CA LEU A 32 -2.50 6.72 2.45
C LEU A 32 -1.12 6.11 2.67
N ILE A 33 -0.45 6.52 3.74
CA ILE A 33 0.85 5.99 4.14
C ILE A 33 0.61 5.10 5.36
N ALA A 34 1.04 3.84 5.28
CA ALA A 34 0.98 2.90 6.39
C ALA A 34 2.37 2.72 6.99
N GLU A 35 2.42 2.62 8.32
CA GLU A 35 3.62 2.17 9.02
C GLU A 35 3.62 0.64 9.08
N ILE A 36 4.73 0.06 8.62
CA ILE A 36 4.93 -1.39 8.54
C ILE A 36 6.25 -1.73 9.23
N GLU A 37 6.19 -2.65 10.19
CA GLU A 37 7.39 -3.30 10.73
C GLU A 37 7.67 -4.57 9.94
N PHE A 38 8.93 -4.84 9.60
CA PHE A 38 9.33 -6.03 8.86
C PHE A 38 10.75 -6.46 9.23
N ARG A 39 11.11 -7.71 8.93
CA ARG A 39 12.41 -8.27 9.34
C ARG A 39 13.54 -8.03 8.34
N ALA A 40 13.23 -8.08 7.05
CA ALA A 40 14.19 -7.91 5.97
C ALA A 40 13.48 -7.68 4.65
N TRP A 41 14.20 -7.14 3.67
CA TRP A 41 13.81 -7.20 2.26
C TRP A 41 14.12 -8.59 1.69
N THR A 42 13.27 -9.08 0.79
CA THR A 42 13.55 -10.27 -0.02
C THR A 42 14.33 -9.89 -1.27
N SER A 43 14.92 -10.88 -1.94
CA SER A 43 15.65 -10.67 -3.20
C SER A 43 14.77 -10.14 -4.34
N ASP A 44 13.46 -10.33 -4.27
CA ASP A 44 12.47 -9.80 -5.21
C ASP A 44 11.82 -8.48 -4.75
N GLY A 45 12.41 -7.79 -3.77
CA GLY A 45 11.98 -6.45 -3.34
C GLY A 45 10.68 -6.43 -2.53
N LYS A 46 10.35 -7.52 -1.83
CA LYS A 46 9.18 -7.60 -0.93
C LYS A 46 9.61 -7.59 0.53
N LEU A 47 8.66 -7.30 1.42
CA LEU A 47 8.90 -7.32 2.86
C LEU A 47 8.77 -8.75 3.41
N ARG A 48 9.77 -9.20 4.18
CA ARG A 48 9.73 -10.48 4.90
C ARG A 48 9.09 -10.30 6.27
N HIS A 49 8.02 -11.06 6.50
CA HIS A 49 7.21 -11.07 7.73
C HIS A 49 6.70 -9.65 8.11
N PRO A 50 5.96 -8.96 7.21
CA PRO A 50 5.46 -7.62 7.49
C PRO A 50 4.34 -7.66 8.53
N SER A 51 4.32 -6.65 9.39
CA SER A 51 3.28 -6.41 10.38
C SER A 51 2.79 -4.96 10.28
N TYR A 52 1.48 -4.80 10.11
CA TYR A 52 0.85 -3.48 10.04
C TYR A 52 0.82 -2.82 11.42
N LYS A 53 1.28 -1.56 11.51
CA LYS A 53 1.30 -0.78 12.76
C LYS A 53 0.24 0.30 12.79
N GLY A 54 -0.09 0.91 11.66
CA GLY A 54 -1.09 1.97 11.59
C GLY A 54 -1.02 2.75 10.29
N LEU A 55 -1.98 3.66 10.11
CA LEU A 55 -1.89 4.71 9.10
C LEU A 55 -1.19 5.91 9.73
N ARG A 56 -0.31 6.54 8.96
CA ARG A 56 0.29 7.82 9.29
C ARG A 56 -0.65 8.98 8.96
N ASP A 57 -0.44 10.11 9.62
CA ASP A 57 -1.24 11.31 9.37
C ASP A 57 -0.97 11.89 7.99
N ARG A 58 -2.00 12.51 7.42
CA ARG A 58 -2.01 13.00 6.02
C ARG A 58 -0.91 14.02 5.69
N GLN A 59 -0.29 14.62 6.69
CA GLN A 59 0.77 15.64 6.52
C GLN A 59 2.18 15.06 6.45
N ASP A 60 2.34 13.74 6.57
CA ASP A 60 3.65 13.12 6.39
C ASP A 60 4.02 13.10 4.90
N ASN A 61 5.05 13.88 4.52
CA ASN A 61 5.65 13.79 3.19
C ASN A 61 6.19 12.36 2.98
N ALA A 62 5.62 11.65 2.01
CA ALA A 62 6.08 10.32 1.62
C ALA A 62 7.23 10.47 0.62
N ASP A 63 8.45 10.43 1.11
CA ASP A 63 9.60 10.21 0.23
C ASP A 63 9.55 8.77 -0.31
N VAL A 64 9.50 8.64 -1.63
CA VAL A 64 9.52 7.36 -2.31
C VAL A 64 10.98 6.97 -2.53
N PHE A 65 11.50 6.11 -1.67
CA PHE A 65 12.83 5.55 -1.83
C PHE A 65 12.78 4.33 -2.74
N ARG A 66 13.63 4.32 -3.77
CA ARG A 66 13.95 3.11 -4.53
C ARG A 66 15.19 2.49 -3.90
N LEU A 67 15.09 1.23 -3.50
CA LEU A 67 16.26 0.45 -3.09
C LEU A 67 16.87 -0.10 -4.37
N ASP A 68 18.14 0.26 -4.63
CA ASP A 68 18.94 -0.23 -5.76
C ASP A 68 19.36 -1.70 -5.57
#